data_AF-A0A7R8NCD0-F1
#
_entry.id   AF-A0A7R8NCD0-F1
#
_cell.length_a   1.000
_cell.length_b   1.000
_cell.length_c   1.000
_cell.angle_alpha   90.00
_cell.angle_beta   90.00
_cell.angle_gamma   90.00
#
_symmetry.space_group_name_H-M   'P 1'
#
loop_
_entity.id
_entity.type
_entity.pdbx_description
1 polymer ?
#
loop_
_entity_poly.entity_id
_entity_poly.type
_entity_poly.pdbx_seq_one_letter_code
_entity_poly.pdbx_strand_id
1 'polypeptide(L)'
;MWEIAEPLIPSSKVRPQGGGTQDAPEETLFAAIIYVLVSGCAWRALAPCFGISKSTAHRRFLIWSRAGVWGRLHEEILHRLDDASLLVPGRARRRSREG
;
A
#
# COMPACT_ATOMS: atom_id res chain seq x y z
N MET A 1 2.87 1.32 7.26
CA MET A 1 2.35 0.84 5.94
C MET A 1 3.47 0.83 4.90
N TRP A 2 4.30 1.87 4.85
CA TRP A 2 5.49 1.91 3.99
C TRP A 2 6.45 0.73 4.23
N GLU A 3 6.77 0.38 5.49
CA GLU A 3 7.67 -0.74 5.84
C GLU A 3 7.26 -2.10 5.24
N ILE A 4 5.97 -2.28 4.94
CA ILE A 4 5.44 -3.50 4.31
C ILE A 4 5.55 -3.41 2.79
N ALA A 5 5.36 -2.21 2.24
CA ALA A 5 5.35 -1.96 0.81
C ALA A 5 6.75 -1.82 0.22
N GLU A 6 7.69 -1.22 0.95
CA GLU A 6 9.09 -1.02 0.55
C GLU A 6 9.75 -2.29 -0.04
N PRO A 7 9.73 -3.46 0.63
CA PRO A 7 10.34 -4.68 0.09
C PRO A 7 9.58 -5.27 -1.10
N LEU A 8 8.29 -4.94 -1.27
CA LEU A 8 7.45 -5.43 -2.35
C LEU A 8 7.59 -4.58 -3.62
N ILE A 9 8.01 -3.33 -3.47
CA ILE A 9 8.23 -2.42 -4.58
C ILE A 9 9.50 -2.85 -5.31
N PRO A 10 9.42 -3.15 -6.63
CA PRO A 10 10.62 -3.47 -7.39
C PRO A 10 11.55 -2.27 -7.35
N SER A 11 12.68 -2.43 -6.65
CA SER A 11 13.69 -1.37 -6.49
C SER A 11 14.01 -0.78 -7.85
N SER A 12 13.55 0.45 -8.08
CA SER A 12 13.70 1.07 -9.38
C SER A 12 15.12 1.59 -9.42
N LYS A 13 16.06 0.76 -9.90
CA LYS A 13 17.50 1.06 -10.13
C LYS A 13 17.84 2.51 -9.74
N VAL A 14 17.96 2.75 -8.44
CA VAL A 14 18.31 4.07 -7.95
C VAL A 14 19.78 4.20 -8.30
N ARG A 15 20.07 5.12 -9.21
CA ARG A 15 21.43 5.44 -9.61
C ARG A 15 22.21 5.77 -8.34
N PRO A 16 23.43 5.24 -8.13
CA PRO A 16 24.21 5.51 -6.93
C PRO A 16 24.75 6.94 -7.03
N GLN A 17 23.97 7.93 -6.62
CA GLN A 17 24.46 9.28 -6.39
C GLN A 17 23.94 9.79 -5.05
N GLY A 18 24.78 9.60 -4.04
CA GLY A 18 25.14 10.70 -3.14
C GLY A 18 24.23 10.95 -1.95
N GLY A 19 24.57 10.31 -0.83
CA GLY A 19 24.80 11.01 0.43
C GLY A 19 23.61 11.65 1.15
N GLY A 20 23.10 10.93 2.15
CA GLY A 20 22.46 11.50 3.33
C GLY A 20 20.98 11.82 3.20
N THR A 21 20.15 11.00 3.84
CA THR A 21 18.72 11.24 4.19
C THR A 21 17.86 11.83 3.07
N GLN A 22 17.30 10.94 2.24
CA GLN A 22 16.13 11.31 1.44
C GLN A 22 15.20 10.10 1.28
N ASP A 23 14.67 9.60 2.39
CA ASP A 23 13.66 8.54 2.43
C ASP A 23 12.33 8.93 1.75
N ALA A 24 12.10 10.23 1.51
CA ALA A 24 10.77 10.75 1.21
C ALA A 24 10.29 10.88 -0.26
N PRO A 25 11.00 10.52 -1.36
CA PRO A 25 10.36 10.57 -2.68
C PRO A 25 9.49 9.35 -2.98
N GLU A 26 9.90 8.14 -2.60
CA GLU A 26 9.15 6.91 -2.91
C GLU A 26 8.04 6.64 -1.90
N GLU A 27 8.28 6.93 -0.61
CA GLU A 27 7.27 6.86 0.44
C GLU A 27 6.11 7.82 0.17
N THR A 28 6.41 9.09 -0.15
CA THR A 28 5.40 10.10 -0.47
C THR A 28 4.59 9.72 -1.71
N LEU A 29 5.26 9.11 -2.69
CA LEU A 29 4.62 8.64 -3.91
C LEU A 29 3.69 7.44 -3.62
N PHE A 30 4.10 6.52 -2.74
CA PHE A 30 3.27 5.44 -2.27
C PHE A 30 2.05 5.96 -1.50
N ALA A 31 2.25 6.88 -0.56
CA ALA A 31 1.18 7.51 0.20
C ALA A 31 0.17 8.24 -0.71
N ALA A 32 0.65 8.95 -1.73
CA ALA A 32 -0.18 9.61 -2.73
C ALA A 32 -1.04 8.61 -3.54
N ILE A 33 -0.45 7.49 -3.94
CA ILE A 33 -1.18 6.45 -4.68
C ILE A 33 -2.20 5.75 -3.78
N ILE A 34 -1.82 5.37 -2.56
CA ILE A 34 -2.73 4.77 -1.58
C ILE A 34 -3.89 5.72 -1.27
N TYR A 35 -3.62 7.02 -1.09
CA TYR A 35 -4.66 8.01 -0.89
C TYR A 35 -5.67 7.99 -2.02
N VAL A 36 -5.22 8.00 -3.28
CA VAL A 36 -6.10 7.91 -4.47
C VAL A 36 -6.89 6.60 -4.51
N LEU A 37 -6.24 5.46 -4.21
CA LEU A 37 -6.89 4.15 -4.22
C LEU A 37 -7.94 3.99 -3.13
N VAL A 38 -7.66 4.48 -1.91
CA VAL A 38 -8.57 4.37 -0.75
C VAL A 38 -9.70 5.40 -0.84
N SER A 39 -9.41 6.62 -1.27
CA SER A 39 -10.43 7.67 -1.42
C SER A 39 -11.30 7.51 -2.67
N GLY A 40 -10.83 6.75 -3.67
CA GLY A 40 -11.48 6.66 -4.99
C GLY A 40 -11.46 7.97 -5.77
N CYS A 41 -10.69 8.97 -5.33
CA CYS A 41 -10.60 10.26 -5.99
C CYS A 41 -9.85 10.14 -7.33
N ALA A 42 -10.20 10.99 -8.30
CA ALA A 42 -9.41 11.08 -9.52
C ALA A 42 -7.99 11.56 -9.21
N TRP A 43 -6.98 11.09 -9.97
CA TRP A 43 -5.59 11.59 -9.91
C TRP A 43 -5.48 13.12 -10.00
N ARG A 44 -6.48 13.79 -10.61
CA ARG A 44 -6.57 15.25 -10.70
C ARG A 44 -6.86 15.93 -9.37
N ALA A 45 -7.54 15.24 -8.46
CA ALA A 45 -7.88 15.69 -7.10
C ALA A 45 -6.83 15.27 -6.07
N LEU A 46 -5.69 14.71 -6.50
CA LEU A 46 -4.56 14.43 -5.61
C LEU A 46 -4.15 15.70 -4.87
N ALA A 47 -4.05 15.60 -3.54
CA ALA A 47 -3.71 16.72 -2.69
C ALA A 47 -2.34 17.30 -3.09
N PRO A 48 -2.23 18.63 -3.27
CA PRO A 48 -0.96 19.27 -3.61
C PRO A 48 0.09 19.13 -2.49
N CYS A 49 -0.35 18.77 -1.27
CA CYS A 49 0.50 18.55 -0.10
C CYS A 49 1.57 17.47 -0.30
N PHE A 50 1.38 16.53 -1.24
CA PHE A 50 2.38 15.49 -1.53
C PHE A 50 3.58 16.02 -2.34
N GLY A 51 3.50 17.18 -2.99
CA GLY A 51 4.60 17.71 -3.80
C GLY A 51 4.98 16.86 -5.03
N ILE A 52 4.20 15.83 -5.35
CA ILE A 52 4.42 14.91 -6.48
C ILE A 52 3.57 15.32 -7.68
N SER A 53 4.17 15.29 -8.87
CA SER A 53 3.42 15.47 -10.12
C SER A 53 2.47 14.29 -10.37
N LYS A 54 1.23 14.62 -10.73
CA LYS A 54 0.15 13.64 -11.05
C LYS A 54 0.59 12.61 -12.09
N SER A 55 1.35 13.05 -13.09
CA SER A 55 1.89 12.18 -14.14
C SER A 55 2.92 11.18 -13.60
N THR A 56 3.75 11.60 -12.64
CA THR A 56 4.74 10.74 -11.98
C THR A 56 4.06 9.67 -11.13
N ALA A 57 3.06 10.06 -10.32
CA ALA A 57 2.27 9.13 -9.52
C ALA A 57 1.56 8.09 -10.39
N HIS A 58 0.87 8.53 -11.45
CA HIS A 58 0.18 7.62 -12.37
C HIS A 58 1.14 6.67 -13.11
N ARG A 59 2.29 7.18 -13.59
CA ARG A 59 3.31 6.34 -14.24
C ARG A 59 3.84 5.26 -13.28
N ARG A 60 4.08 5.62 -12.02
CA ARG A 60 4.57 4.64 -11.04
C ARG A 60 3.51 3.64 -10.65
N PHE A 61 2.26 4.09 -10.49
CA PHE A 61 1.13 3.19 -10.30
C PHE A 61 1.10 2.11 -11.39
N LEU A 62 1.24 2.49 -12.67
CA LEU A 62 1.29 1.51 -13.77
C LEU A 62 2.48 0.56 -13.69
N ILE A 63 3.67 1.04 -13.30
CA ILE A 63 4.87 0.20 -13.13
C ILE A 63 4.63 -0.82 -12.01
N TRP A 64 4.11 -0.38 -10.86
CA TRP A 64 3.84 -1.23 -9.71
C TRP A 64 2.69 -2.21 -9.96
N SER A 65 1.65 -1.77 -10.67
CA SER A 65 0.57 -2.65 -11.12
C SER A 65 1.08 -3.75 -12.03
N ARG A 66 1.96 -3.42 -12.99
CA ARG A 66 2.60 -4.43 -13.86
C ARG A 66 3.53 -5.37 -13.11
N ALA A 67 4.17 -4.88 -12.06
CA ALA A 67 5.02 -5.70 -11.19
C ALA A 67 4.24 -6.53 -10.15
N GLY A 68 2.91 -6.38 -10.09
CA GLY A 68 2.08 -7.13 -9.14
C GLY A 68 2.20 -6.67 -7.68
N VAL A 69 2.72 -5.46 -7.43
CA VAL A 69 2.94 -4.92 -6.07
C VAL A 69 1.63 -4.89 -5.27
N TRP A 70 0.54 -4.44 -5.91
CA TRP A 70 -0.77 -4.34 -5.24
C TRP A 70 -1.33 -5.69 -4.80
N GLY A 71 -1.11 -6.75 -5.59
CA GLY A 71 -1.54 -8.09 -5.24
C GLY A 71 -0.83 -8.59 -4.00
N ARG A 72 0.51 -8.47 -3.96
CA ARG A 72 1.33 -8.87 -2.81
C ARG A 72 1.02 -8.04 -1.56
N LEU A 73 0.80 -6.73 -1.72
CA LEU A 73 0.42 -5.85 -0.62
C LEU A 73 -0.95 -6.26 -0.05
N HIS A 74 -1.90 -6.62 -0.91
CA HIS A 74 -3.22 -7.09 -0.48
C HIS A 74 -3.13 -8.42 0.27
N GLU A 75 -2.36 -9.38 -0.23
CA GLU A 75 -2.11 -10.66 0.45
C GLU A 75 -1.47 -10.48 1.83
N GLU A 76 -0.47 -9.60 1.94
CA GLU A 76 0.21 -9.34 3.22
C GLU A 76 -0.70 -8.62 4.23
N ILE A 77 -1.57 -7.70 3.76
CA ILE A 77 -2.58 -7.08 4.62
C ILE A 77 -3.62 -8.13 5.06
N LEU A 78 -4.06 -9.01 4.16
CA LEU A 78 -4.98 -10.10 4.48
C LEU A 78 -4.37 -11.08 5.48
N HIS A 79 -3.11 -11.49 5.31
CA HIS A 79 -2.42 -12.34 6.28
C HIS A 79 -2.35 -11.71 7.67
N ARG A 80 -2.04 -10.42 7.76
CA ARG A 80 -2.02 -9.71 9.06
C ARG A 80 -3.40 -9.60 9.69
N LEU A 81 -4.44 -9.42 8.88
CA LEU A 81 -5.82 -9.39 9.36
C LEU A 81 -6.31 -10.78 9.77
N ASP A 82 -5.88 -11.85 9.09
CA ASP A 82 -6.14 -13.23 9.46
C ASP A 82 -5.48 -13.57 10.80
N ASP A 83 -4.19 -13.25 10.98
CA ASP A 83 -3.47 -13.39 12.25
C ASP A 83 -4.12 -12.58 13.39
N ALA A 84 -4.55 -11.34 13.12
CA ALA A 84 -5.25 -10.53 14.09
C ALA A 84 -6.66 -11.07 14.42
N SER A 85 -7.33 -11.70 13.46
CA SER A 85 -8.61 -12.38 13.62
C SER A 85 -8.47 -13.68 14.43
N LEU A 86 -7.35 -14.40 14.28
CA LEU A 86 -7.00 -15.57 15.09
C LEU A 86 -6.74 -15.22 16.57
N LEU A 87 -6.32 -13.98 16.85
CA LEU A 87 -6.16 -13.44 18.20
C LEU A 87 -7.46 -12.94 18.86
N VAL A 88 -8.61 -13.03 18.18
CA VAL A 88 -9.94 -12.86 18.78
C VAL A 88 -10.62 -14.22 18.94
N PRO A 89 -10.25 -15.04 19.95
CA PRO A 89 -11.03 -16.23 20.28
C PRO A 89 -12.34 -15.79 20.95
N GLY A 90 -13.40 -15.56 20.17
CA GLY A 90 -14.55 -14.88 20.73
C GLY A 90 -15.88 -14.85 19.96
N ARG A 91 -16.12 -15.74 18.99
CA ARG A 91 -17.51 -16.11 18.63
C ARG A 91 -17.64 -17.62 18.47
N ALA A 92 -17.47 -18.30 19.59
CA ALA A 92 -18.01 -19.63 19.77
C ALA A 92 -19.54 -19.59 19.61
N ARG A 93 -20.02 -20.04 18.45
CA ARG A 93 -21.08 -21.05 18.29
C ARG A 93 -22.30 -20.93 19.22
N ARG A 94 -23.40 -20.36 18.73
CA ARG A 94 -24.75 -20.87 19.08
C ARG A 94 -25.31 -21.68 17.92
N ARG A 95 -25.06 -22.99 17.97
CA ARG A 95 -25.96 -23.97 17.39
C ARG A 95 -26.94 -24.35 18.51
N SER A 96 -28.02 -23.59 18.66
CA SER A 96 -29.19 -24.08 19.41
C SER A 96 -29.97 -25.00 18.49
N ARG A 97 -29.78 -26.31 18.71
CA ARG A 97 -30.82 -27.31 18.50
C ARG A 97 -31.73 -27.23 19.73
N GLU A 98 -32.96 -26.80 19.51
CA GLU A 98 -34.15 -27.04 20.33
C GLU A 98 -35.28 -27.12 19.30
N GLY A 99 -36.14 -28.12 19.20
CA GLY A 99 -36.36 -29.39 19.88
C GLY A 99 -37.40 -30.14 19.05
#